data_AF-A0A958FWM6-F1
#
_entry.id   AF-A0A958FWM6-F1
#
_cell.length_a   1.000
_cell.length_b   1.000
_cell.length_c   1.000
_cell.angle_alpha   90.00
_cell.angle_beta   90.00
_cell.angle_gamma   90.00
#
_symmetry.space_group_name_H-M   'P 1'
#
loop_
_entity.id
_entity.type
_entity.pdbx_description
1 polymer ?
#
loop_
_entity_poly.entity_id
_entity_poly.type
_entity_poly.pdbx_seq_one_letter_code
_entity_poly.pdbx_strand_id
1 'polypeptide(L)'
;MKKSNINKSLRFFGVVFILGLIATGVGFVMFMRHGISAKDNPTMAEVFMARRMRHWAIPAKARSQKNPVENSPEILTMAREHFADHCSTCHANDGSGQTPIGQNLYPKAPDMRLPDTQNLSDGELFYIIENGIRLTGMPAWSTGKKDGEEASWTLVHFIRHFPKITKGELDEMKTFNPRSMKEMHEEEEARQFLEGPPDQKKQHKKGK
;
A
#
# COMPACT_ATOMS: atom_id res chain seq x y z
N MET A 1 14.89 52.18 27.70
CA MET A 1 15.28 50.81 27.28
C MET A 1 14.22 50.02 26.49
N LYS A 2 12.90 50.26 26.65
CA LYS A 2 11.83 49.46 26.03
C LYS A 2 11.72 49.54 24.49
N LYS A 3 11.95 50.72 23.89
CA LYS A 3 11.85 50.94 22.41
C LYS A 3 12.92 50.19 21.60
N SER A 4 14.13 50.02 22.12
CA SER A 4 15.23 49.32 21.42
C SER A 4 14.92 47.83 21.22
N ASN A 5 14.33 47.18 22.22
CA ASN A 5 13.95 45.77 22.15
C ASN A 5 12.77 45.53 21.20
N ILE A 6 11.82 46.48 21.11
CA ILE A 6 10.70 46.42 20.16
C ILE A 6 11.20 46.50 18.70
N ASN A 7 12.13 47.41 18.41
CA ASN A 7 12.69 47.55 17.06
C ASN A 7 13.56 46.35 16.64
N LYS A 8 14.28 45.74 17.59
CA LYS A 8 15.03 44.49 17.36
C LYS A 8 14.09 43.32 17.09
N SER A 9 13.01 43.20 17.85
CA SER A 9 11.98 42.17 17.66
C SER A 9 11.24 42.34 16.33
N LEU A 10 10.86 43.57 15.96
CA LEU A 10 10.20 43.84 14.68
C LEU A 10 11.11 43.56 13.47
N ARG A 11 12.41 43.88 13.58
CA ARG A 11 13.41 43.51 12.58
C ARG A 11 13.61 42.00 12.48
N PHE A 12 13.64 41.30 13.61
CA PHE A 12 13.74 39.84 13.64
C PHE A 12 12.53 39.19 12.96
N PHE A 13 11.30 39.59 13.32
CA PHE A 13 10.09 39.09 12.67
C PHE A 13 10.03 39.46 11.19
N GLY A 14 10.46 40.67 10.82
CA GLY A 14 10.58 41.09 9.41
C GLY A 14 11.56 40.24 8.62
N VAL A 15 12.74 39.93 9.18
CA VAL A 15 13.73 39.05 8.54
C VAL A 15 13.19 37.62 8.40
N VAL A 16 12.57 37.07 9.45
CA VAL A 16 11.96 35.73 9.39
C VAL A 16 10.85 35.68 8.34
N PHE A 17 10.01 36.71 8.25
CA PHE A 17 8.95 36.80 7.25
C PHE A 17 9.51 36.86 5.83
N ILE A 18 10.54 37.68 5.58
CA ILE A 18 11.21 37.76 4.27
C ILE A 18 11.87 36.43 3.91
N LEU A 19 12.57 35.79 4.85
CA LEU A 19 13.17 34.47 4.63
C LEU A 19 12.10 33.41 4.32
N GLY A 20 10.95 33.48 4.99
CA GLY A 20 9.79 32.64 4.70
C GLY A 20 9.28 32.82 3.26
N LEU A 21 9.08 34.07 2.83
CA LEU A 21 8.66 34.37 1.46
C LEU A 21 9.68 33.90 0.41
N ILE A 22 10.97 34.09 0.66
CA ILE A 22 12.04 33.60 -0.22
C ILE A 22 11.99 32.08 -0.30
N ALA A 23 11.88 31.38 0.83
CA ALA A 23 11.79 29.92 0.85
C ALA A 23 10.56 29.40 0.08
N THR A 24 9.39 30.05 0.25
CA THR A 24 8.18 29.73 -0.52
C THR A 24 8.36 29.98 -2.01
N GLY A 25 8.95 31.11 -2.40
CA GLY A 25 9.21 31.43 -3.80
C GLY A 25 10.19 30.46 -4.47
N VAL A 26 11.28 30.10 -3.78
CA VAL A 26 12.23 29.08 -4.23
C VAL A 26 11.54 27.73 -4.37
N GLY A 27 10.75 27.32 -3.37
CA GLY A 27 9.98 26.08 -3.41
C GLY A 27 9.00 26.02 -4.59
N PHE A 28 8.28 27.13 -4.86
CA PHE A 28 7.37 27.23 -6.00
C PHE A 28 8.11 27.12 -7.33
N VAL A 29 9.25 27.81 -7.50
CA VAL A 29 10.07 27.69 -8.71
C VAL A 29 10.61 26.27 -8.88
N MET A 30 11.09 25.63 -7.80
CA MET A 30 11.56 24.25 -7.86
C MET A 30 10.44 23.29 -8.24
N PHE A 31 9.23 23.45 -7.69
CA PHE A 31 8.06 22.66 -8.04
C PHE A 31 7.67 22.85 -9.51
N MET A 32 7.59 24.10 -9.98
CA MET A 32 7.29 24.39 -11.39
C MET A 32 8.35 23.84 -12.36
N ARG A 33 9.61 23.71 -11.92
CA ARG A 33 10.69 23.12 -12.73
C ARG A 33 10.69 21.60 -12.75
N HIS A 34 10.30 20.93 -11.66
CA HIS A 34 10.17 19.47 -11.60
C HIS A 34 8.82 18.98 -12.15
N GLY A 35 7.81 19.85 -12.19
CA GLY A 35 6.47 19.51 -12.65
C GLY A 35 5.71 18.61 -11.68
N ILE A 36 4.67 17.93 -12.18
CA ILE A 36 3.78 17.04 -11.40
C ILE A 36 3.83 15.59 -11.90
N SER A 37 4.94 15.20 -12.52
CA SER A 37 5.12 13.86 -13.10
C SER A 37 5.19 12.79 -12.02
N ALA A 38 4.28 11.82 -12.08
CA ALA A 38 4.29 10.63 -11.22
C ALA A 38 5.34 9.58 -11.66
N LYS A 39 6.05 9.80 -12.77
CA LYS A 39 7.09 8.88 -13.29
C LYS A 39 8.41 9.03 -12.56
N ASP A 40 8.69 10.22 -12.03
CA ASP A 40 9.95 10.50 -11.34
C ASP A 40 9.97 9.85 -9.96
N ASN A 41 11.17 9.57 -9.44
CA ASN A 41 11.29 9.11 -8.06
C ASN A 41 11.27 10.31 -7.11
N PRO A 42 10.60 10.21 -5.95
CA PRO A 42 10.66 11.25 -4.95
C PRO A 42 12.09 11.43 -4.46
N THR A 43 12.47 12.67 -4.22
CA THR A 43 13.72 13.03 -3.55
C THR A 43 13.73 12.50 -2.12
N MET A 44 14.92 12.35 -1.53
CA MET A 44 15.06 11.93 -0.13
C MET A 44 14.33 12.88 0.84
N ALA A 45 14.30 14.17 0.53
CA ALA A 45 13.58 15.16 1.32
C ALA A 45 12.06 14.95 1.25
N GLU A 46 11.51 14.70 0.06
CA GLU A 46 10.09 14.38 -0.11
C GLU A 46 9.71 13.10 0.62
N VAL A 47 10.51 12.04 0.48
CA VAL A 47 10.27 10.77 1.19
C VAL A 47 10.28 10.97 2.70
N PHE A 48 11.29 11.66 3.22
CA PHE A 48 11.41 11.96 4.66
C PHE A 48 10.20 12.75 5.17
N MET A 49 9.84 13.84 4.48
CA MET A 49 8.72 14.68 4.85
C MET A 49 7.40 13.93 4.77
N ALA A 50 7.14 13.18 3.69
CA ALA A 50 5.94 12.40 3.51
C ALA A 50 5.77 11.35 4.62
N ARG A 51 6.83 10.62 4.96
CA ARG A 51 6.79 9.62 6.05
C ARG A 51 6.53 10.27 7.41
N ARG A 52 7.16 11.41 7.69
CA ARG A 52 6.96 12.16 8.93
C ARG A 52 5.54 12.70 9.05
N MET A 53 5.02 13.27 7.96
CA MET A 53 3.66 13.79 7.87
C MET A 53 2.63 12.67 8.04
N ARG A 54 2.81 11.52 7.37
CA ARG A 54 1.96 10.34 7.56
C ARG A 54 1.91 9.95 9.05
N HIS A 55 3.05 9.76 9.68
CA HIS A 55 3.12 9.39 11.10
C HIS A 55 2.40 10.38 12.02
N TRP A 56 2.53 11.68 11.78
CA TRP A 56 1.83 12.71 12.55
C TRP A 56 0.34 12.82 12.25
N ALA A 57 -0.06 12.55 11.00
CA ALA A 57 -1.45 12.62 10.57
C ALA A 57 -2.28 11.44 11.12
N ILE A 58 -1.65 10.30 11.41
CA ILE A 58 -2.32 9.19 12.09
C ILE A 58 -2.57 9.58 13.56
N PRO A 59 -3.84 9.56 14.04
CA PRO A 59 -4.17 9.93 15.41
C PRO A 59 -3.35 9.15 16.43
N ALA A 60 -2.86 9.83 17.47
CA ALA A 60 -2.00 9.20 18.49
C ALA A 60 -2.66 7.96 19.12
N LYS A 61 -3.98 8.02 19.38
CA LYS A 61 -4.76 6.89 19.89
C LYS A 61 -4.70 5.68 18.95
N ALA A 62 -4.79 5.90 17.63
CA ALA A 62 -4.68 4.83 16.63
C ALA A 62 -3.27 4.22 16.63
N ARG A 63 -2.21 5.05 16.66
CA ARG A 63 -0.82 4.58 16.68
C ARG A 63 -0.49 3.71 17.89
N SER A 64 -1.13 3.94 19.03
CA SER A 64 -0.92 3.15 20.25
C SER A 64 -1.74 1.87 20.34
N GLN A 65 -2.68 1.63 19.40
CA GLN A 65 -3.49 0.42 19.44
C GLN A 65 -2.62 -0.82 19.24
N LYS A 66 -3.00 -1.88 19.97
CA LYS A 66 -2.44 -3.21 19.81
C LYS A 66 -3.42 -4.05 19.03
N ASN A 67 -2.90 -5.00 18.27
CA ASN A 67 -3.74 -5.93 17.55
C ASN A 67 -4.58 -6.75 18.55
N PRO A 68 -5.93 -6.66 18.51
CA PRO A 68 -6.80 -7.41 19.41
C PRO A 68 -7.04 -8.84 18.94
N VAL A 69 -6.69 -9.18 17.69
CA VAL A 69 -6.82 -10.51 17.12
C VAL A 69 -5.62 -11.36 17.54
N GLU A 70 -5.87 -12.55 18.07
CA GLU A 70 -4.82 -13.49 18.45
C GLU A 70 -4.05 -13.98 17.21
N ASN A 71 -2.72 -14.10 17.30
CA ASN A 71 -1.92 -14.56 16.17
C ASN A 71 -1.88 -16.10 16.13
N SER A 72 -2.67 -16.72 15.26
CA SER A 72 -2.70 -18.17 15.05
C SER A 72 -2.39 -18.56 13.60
N PRO A 73 -1.98 -19.82 13.33
CA PRO A 73 -1.77 -20.32 11.97
C PRO A 73 -3.01 -20.18 11.06
N GLU A 74 -4.21 -20.32 11.64
CA GLU A 74 -5.48 -20.15 10.93
C GLU A 74 -5.70 -18.69 10.53
N ILE A 75 -5.46 -17.75 11.46
CA ILE A 75 -5.51 -16.30 11.20
C ILE A 75 -4.52 -15.91 10.10
N LEU A 76 -3.28 -16.39 10.16
CA LEU A 76 -2.28 -16.13 9.12
C LEU A 76 -2.69 -16.70 7.75
N THR A 77 -3.33 -17.86 7.72
CA THR A 77 -3.80 -18.48 6.47
C THR A 77 -4.95 -17.68 5.86
N MET A 78 -5.95 -17.28 6.65
CA MET A 78 -7.04 -16.42 6.18
C MET A 78 -6.50 -15.06 5.71
N ALA A 79 -5.56 -14.46 6.44
CA ALA A 79 -4.92 -13.21 6.05
C ALA A 79 -4.16 -13.33 4.73
N ARG A 80 -3.47 -14.46 4.52
CA ARG A 80 -2.71 -14.76 3.30
C ARG A 80 -3.63 -14.85 2.09
N GLU A 81 -4.73 -15.57 2.19
CA GLU A 81 -5.76 -15.67 1.14
C GLU A 81 -6.34 -14.29 0.82
N HIS A 82 -6.77 -13.55 1.84
CA HIS A 82 -7.34 -12.21 1.68
C HIS A 82 -6.34 -11.25 1.01
N PHE A 83 -5.07 -11.28 1.42
CA PHE A 83 -4.01 -10.46 0.84
C PHE A 83 -3.75 -10.84 -0.63
N ALA A 84 -3.68 -12.13 -0.94
CA ALA A 84 -3.43 -12.63 -2.29
C ALA A 84 -4.55 -12.19 -3.25
N ASP A 85 -5.80 -12.25 -2.81
CA ASP A 85 -6.95 -11.86 -3.63
C ASP A 85 -7.07 -10.33 -3.81
N HIS A 86 -6.80 -9.54 -2.77
CA HIS A 86 -7.13 -8.11 -2.76
C HIS A 86 -5.94 -7.16 -2.85
N CYS A 87 -4.80 -7.51 -2.24
CA CYS A 87 -3.67 -6.60 -2.03
C CYS A 87 -2.51 -6.87 -2.97
N SER A 88 -2.34 -8.11 -3.40
CA SER A 88 -1.19 -8.58 -4.17
C SER A 88 -1.01 -7.87 -5.52
N THR A 89 -2.11 -7.42 -6.14
CA THR A 89 -2.10 -6.69 -7.40
C THR A 89 -1.19 -5.45 -7.37
N CYS A 90 -1.13 -4.75 -6.24
CA CYS A 90 -0.26 -3.59 -6.03
C CYS A 90 0.99 -3.95 -5.21
N HIS A 91 0.87 -4.86 -4.24
CA HIS A 91 1.93 -5.11 -3.26
C HIS A 91 2.78 -6.36 -3.50
N ALA A 92 2.47 -7.15 -4.53
CA ALA A 92 3.03 -8.47 -4.83
C ALA A 92 2.81 -9.51 -3.71
N ASN A 93 2.75 -10.80 -4.06
CA ASN A 93 2.57 -11.87 -3.07
C ASN A 93 3.75 -11.99 -2.09
N ASP A 94 4.94 -11.54 -2.48
CA ASP A 94 6.12 -11.51 -1.62
C ASP A 94 6.23 -10.23 -0.78
N GLY A 95 5.24 -9.33 -0.88
CA GLY A 95 5.21 -8.05 -0.18
C GLY A 95 6.19 -7.01 -0.72
N SER A 96 6.87 -7.27 -1.85
CA SER A 96 7.91 -6.39 -2.37
C SER A 96 7.40 -5.11 -3.05
N GLY A 97 6.12 -5.05 -3.40
CA GLY A 97 5.56 -3.99 -4.23
C GLY A 97 5.99 -4.03 -5.70
N GLN A 98 6.72 -5.08 -6.12
CA GLN A 98 7.25 -5.20 -7.49
C GLN A 98 6.20 -5.74 -8.46
N THR A 99 5.08 -5.03 -8.60
CA THR A 99 4.09 -5.30 -9.65
C THR A 99 4.08 -4.16 -10.68
N PRO A 100 3.58 -4.38 -11.90
CA PRO A 100 3.40 -3.31 -12.88
C PRO A 100 2.58 -2.14 -12.32
N ILE A 101 1.57 -2.41 -11.48
CA ILE A 101 0.77 -1.34 -10.85
C ILE A 101 1.55 -0.69 -9.71
N GLY A 102 2.08 -1.47 -8.78
CA GLY A 102 2.78 -0.97 -7.59
C GLY A 102 3.97 -0.07 -7.92
N GLN A 103 4.72 -0.38 -8.98
CA GLN A 103 5.87 0.41 -9.43
C GLN A 103 5.48 1.71 -10.16
N ASN A 104 4.24 1.82 -10.66
CA ASN A 104 3.73 2.99 -11.37
C ASN A 104 2.80 3.87 -10.52
N LEU A 105 2.57 3.53 -9.25
CA LEU A 105 1.93 4.41 -8.28
C LEU A 105 2.90 5.49 -7.80
N TYR A 106 2.36 6.64 -7.41
CA TYR A 106 3.11 7.70 -6.73
C TYR A 106 2.41 8.08 -5.41
N PRO A 107 2.99 7.75 -4.25
CA PRO A 107 4.23 6.99 -4.06
C PRO A 107 4.08 5.54 -4.51
N LYS A 108 5.21 4.91 -4.87
CA LYS A 108 5.27 3.48 -5.20
C LYS A 108 4.84 2.63 -4.02
N ALA A 109 4.28 1.45 -4.32
CA ALA A 109 3.99 0.46 -3.28
C ALA A 109 5.28 0.14 -2.49
N PRO A 110 5.29 0.25 -1.16
CA PRO A 110 6.48 -0.02 -0.37
C PRO A 110 6.80 -1.51 -0.34
N ASP A 111 8.09 -1.83 -0.23
CA ASP A 111 8.51 -3.16 0.18
C ASP A 111 8.19 -3.36 1.67
N MET A 112 7.22 -4.22 1.94
CA MET A 112 6.73 -4.47 3.29
C MET A 112 7.67 -5.34 4.11
N ARG A 113 8.69 -5.96 3.49
CA ARG A 113 9.73 -6.72 4.20
C ARG A 113 10.73 -5.80 4.90
N LEU A 114 10.83 -4.55 4.45
CA LEU A 114 11.86 -3.61 4.89
C LEU A 114 11.49 -2.86 6.18
N PRO A 115 12.50 -2.31 6.90
CA PRO A 115 12.29 -1.58 8.16
C PRO A 115 11.32 -0.40 8.06
N ASP A 116 11.20 0.25 6.90
CA ASP A 116 10.29 1.38 6.71
C ASP A 116 8.81 1.01 6.94
N THR A 117 8.45 -0.25 6.69
CA THR A 117 7.14 -0.82 7.00
C THR A 117 7.17 -1.54 8.34
N GLN A 118 8.18 -2.37 8.57
CA GLN A 118 8.27 -3.21 9.77
C GLN A 118 8.50 -2.42 11.06
N ASN A 119 8.95 -1.16 11.01
CA ASN A 119 9.09 -0.31 12.19
C ASN A 119 7.82 0.50 12.52
N LEU A 120 6.77 0.44 11.69
CA LEU A 120 5.49 1.04 12.04
C LEU A 120 4.87 0.28 13.22
N SER A 121 4.02 0.93 14.01
CA SER A 121 3.23 0.20 15.01
C SER A 121 2.11 -0.61 14.34
N ASP A 122 1.59 -1.62 15.04
CA ASP A 122 0.44 -2.39 14.54
C ASP A 122 -0.77 -1.49 14.29
N GLY A 123 -1.01 -0.53 15.18
CA GLY A 123 -2.05 0.47 15.01
C GLY A 123 -1.84 1.41 13.82
N GLU A 124 -0.59 1.72 13.46
CA GLU A 124 -0.30 2.46 12.21
C GLU A 124 -0.60 1.62 10.97
N LEU A 125 -0.19 0.35 10.96
CA LEU A 125 -0.49 -0.57 9.86
C LEU A 125 -2.00 -0.76 9.69
N PHE A 126 -2.70 -1.05 10.78
CA PHE A 126 -4.16 -1.15 10.79
C PHE A 126 -4.81 0.13 10.27
N TYR A 127 -4.40 1.31 10.75
CA TYR A 127 -4.99 2.57 10.31
C TYR A 127 -4.81 2.79 8.81
N ILE A 128 -3.65 2.44 8.25
CA ILE A 128 -3.36 2.55 6.82
C ILE A 128 -4.22 1.59 5.99
N ILE A 129 -4.42 0.36 6.44
CA ILE A 129 -5.29 -0.62 5.76
C ILE A 129 -6.74 -0.15 5.81
N GLU A 130 -7.22 0.19 7.01
CA GLU A 130 -8.60 0.54 7.27
C GLU A 130 -9.03 1.81 6.51
N ASN A 131 -8.16 2.83 6.50
CA ASN A 131 -8.52 4.16 5.99
C ASN A 131 -7.89 4.50 4.63
N GLY A 132 -6.96 3.67 4.14
CA GLY A 132 -6.14 3.99 2.98
C GLY A 132 -5.21 5.18 3.23
N ILE A 133 -4.62 5.69 2.15
CA ILE A 133 -3.79 6.90 2.22
C ILE A 133 -4.26 7.88 1.14
N ARG A 134 -4.82 9.01 1.60
CA ARG A 134 -5.28 10.09 0.72
C ARG A 134 -4.15 10.59 -0.18
N LEU A 135 -4.50 10.92 -1.43
CA LEU A 135 -3.56 11.36 -2.48
C LEU A 135 -2.53 10.28 -2.89
N THR A 136 -2.91 9.01 -2.77
CA THR A 136 -2.11 7.86 -3.24
C THR A 136 -3.03 6.86 -3.93
N GLY A 137 -2.45 5.80 -4.50
CA GLY A 137 -3.22 4.67 -5.03
C GLY A 137 -3.74 3.68 -3.97
N MET A 138 -3.50 3.90 -2.68
CA MET A 138 -3.92 2.99 -1.60
C MET A 138 -5.36 3.31 -1.16
N PRO A 139 -6.36 2.46 -1.47
CA PRO A 139 -7.75 2.67 -1.07
C PRO A 139 -7.96 2.34 0.42
N ALA A 140 -9.12 2.75 0.95
CA ALA A 140 -9.60 2.30 2.26
C ALA A 140 -10.25 0.92 2.13
N TRP A 141 -9.90 -0.01 3.02
CA TRP A 141 -10.48 -1.36 3.07
C TRP A 141 -11.57 -1.53 4.13
N SER A 142 -11.87 -0.48 4.91
CA SER A 142 -12.97 -0.50 5.85
C SER A 142 -14.29 -0.87 5.19
N THR A 143 -14.99 -1.85 5.75
CA THR A 143 -16.38 -2.17 5.38
C THR A 143 -17.39 -1.40 6.25
N GLY A 144 -16.92 -0.62 7.23
CA GLY A 144 -17.74 0.03 8.25
C GLY A 144 -18.37 -0.93 9.25
N LYS A 145 -17.98 -2.20 9.25
CA LYS A 145 -18.49 -3.26 10.11
C LYS A 145 -17.36 -3.91 10.90
N LYS A 146 -17.72 -4.53 12.03
CA LYS A 146 -16.76 -5.15 12.96
C LYS A 146 -15.98 -6.31 12.34
N ASP A 147 -16.61 -7.12 11.51
CA ASP A 147 -15.98 -8.21 10.76
C ASP A 147 -14.90 -7.71 9.80
N GLY A 148 -15.14 -6.59 9.11
CA GLY A 148 -14.14 -5.93 8.28
C GLY A 148 -12.98 -5.36 9.09
N GLU A 149 -13.26 -4.78 10.26
CA GLU A 149 -12.22 -4.29 11.17
C GLU A 149 -11.30 -5.44 11.65
N GLU A 150 -11.88 -6.57 12.02
CA GLU A 150 -11.13 -7.79 12.39
C GLU A 150 -10.31 -8.33 11.22
N ALA A 151 -10.81 -8.26 9.98
CA ALA A 151 -10.05 -8.61 8.78
C ALA A 151 -8.85 -7.67 8.56
N SER A 152 -9.02 -6.36 8.75
CA SER A 152 -7.92 -5.38 8.71
C SER A 152 -6.84 -5.68 9.75
N TRP A 153 -7.23 -6.05 10.97
CA TRP A 153 -6.29 -6.47 12.02
C TRP A 153 -5.58 -7.79 11.70
N THR A 154 -6.29 -8.73 11.09
CA THR A 154 -5.73 -10.01 10.65
C THR A 154 -4.66 -9.81 9.57
N LEU A 155 -4.86 -8.88 8.64
CA LEU A 155 -3.85 -8.48 7.65
C LEU A 155 -2.58 -7.90 8.29
N VAL A 156 -2.68 -7.21 9.44
CA VAL A 156 -1.49 -6.70 10.14
C VAL A 156 -0.55 -7.85 10.53
N HIS A 157 -1.07 -8.97 11.03
CA HIS A 157 -0.25 -10.15 11.35
C HIS A 157 0.47 -10.68 10.12
N PHE A 158 -0.21 -10.73 8.98
CA PHE A 158 0.40 -11.18 7.74
C PHE A 158 1.46 -10.21 7.20
N ILE A 159 1.25 -8.90 7.34
CA ILE A 159 2.27 -7.91 6.99
C ILE A 159 3.54 -8.11 7.83
N ARG A 160 3.41 -8.45 9.12
CA ARG A 160 4.55 -8.79 9.98
C ARG A 160 5.26 -10.08 9.57
N HIS A 161 4.57 -10.97 8.87
CA HIS A 161 5.09 -12.26 8.44
C HIS A 161 5.95 -12.16 7.17
N PHE A 162 5.78 -11.14 6.33
CA PHE A 162 6.51 -11.01 5.05
C PHE A 162 8.04 -11.23 5.12
N PRO A 163 8.79 -10.74 6.11
CA PRO A 163 10.23 -11.02 6.20
C PRO A 163 10.59 -12.51 6.30
N LYS A 164 9.62 -13.37 6.65
CA LYS A 164 9.78 -14.82 6.85
C LYS A 164 8.97 -15.66 5.86
N ILE A 165 8.33 -15.02 4.87
CA ILE A 165 7.47 -15.72 3.92
C ILE A 165 8.26 -16.80 3.17
N THR A 166 7.66 -17.98 3.06
CA THR A 166 8.30 -19.14 2.43
C THR A 166 7.88 -19.31 0.98
N LYS A 167 8.66 -20.07 0.20
CA LYS A 167 8.28 -20.43 -1.16
C LYS A 167 6.94 -21.19 -1.22
N GLY A 168 6.69 -22.07 -0.25
CA GLY A 168 5.44 -22.83 -0.16
C GLY A 168 4.23 -21.91 -0.01
N GLU A 169 4.31 -20.92 0.89
CA GLU A 169 3.26 -19.91 1.06
C GLU A 169 3.07 -19.06 -0.20
N LEU A 170 4.16 -18.68 -0.89
CA LEU A 170 4.07 -17.94 -2.15
C LEU A 170 3.39 -18.74 -3.27
N ASP A 171 3.67 -20.04 -3.36
CA ASP A 171 3.06 -20.92 -4.35
C ASP A 171 1.57 -21.12 -4.05
N GLU A 172 1.19 -21.23 -2.78
CA GLU A 172 -0.21 -21.25 -2.34
C GLU A 172 -0.93 -19.93 -2.68
N MET A 173 -0.33 -18.78 -2.37
CA MET A 173 -0.91 -17.46 -2.67
C MET A 173 -1.25 -17.28 -4.15
N LYS A 174 -0.43 -17.78 -5.06
CA LYS A 174 -0.70 -17.71 -6.50
C LYS A 174 -2.03 -18.36 -6.89
N THR A 175 -2.49 -19.35 -6.12
CA THR A 175 -3.78 -20.01 -6.38
C THR A 175 -4.99 -19.14 -5.99
N PHE A 176 -4.79 -18.16 -5.11
CA PHE A 176 -5.80 -17.21 -4.65
C PHE A 176 -5.77 -15.88 -5.42
N ASN A 177 -4.78 -15.66 -6.28
CA ASN A 177 -4.71 -14.43 -7.06
C ASN A 177 -5.94 -14.31 -8.00
N PRO A 178 -6.50 -13.10 -8.17
CA PRO A 178 -7.57 -12.88 -9.12
C PRO A 178 -7.09 -13.23 -10.53
N ARG A 179 -7.86 -14.04 -11.25
CA ARG A 179 -7.55 -14.37 -12.64
C ARG A 179 -8.09 -13.29 -13.56
N SER A 180 -7.27 -12.85 -14.50
CA SER A 180 -7.72 -11.93 -15.56
C SER A 180 -8.64 -12.64 -16.56
N MET A 181 -9.51 -11.89 -17.23
CA MET A 181 -10.36 -12.41 -18.31
C MET A 181 -9.55 -13.08 -19.43
N LYS A 182 -8.34 -12.56 -19.68
CA LYS A 182 -7.42 -13.10 -20.67
C LYS A 182 -6.89 -14.47 -20.25
N GLU A 183 -6.42 -14.61 -19.01
CA GLU A 183 -5.94 -15.90 -18.50
C GLU A 183 -7.06 -16.96 -18.49
N MET A 184 -8.29 -16.55 -18.16
CA MET A 184 -9.43 -17.46 -18.25
C MET A 184 -9.72 -17.90 -19.70
N HIS A 185 -9.66 -16.98 -20.67
CA HIS A 185 -9.81 -17.32 -22.09
C HIS A 185 -8.69 -18.23 -22.58
N GLU A 186 -7.43 -17.93 -22.25
CA GLU A 186 -6.28 -18.74 -22.66
C GLU A 186 -6.36 -20.15 -22.06
N GLU A 187 -6.80 -20.28 -20.80
CA GLU A 187 -7.03 -21.59 -20.16
C GLU A 187 -8.21 -22.34 -20.82
N GLU A 188 -9.28 -21.63 -21.19
CA GLU A 188 -10.42 -22.23 -21.90
C GLU A 188 -10.05 -22.68 -23.31
N GLU A 189 -9.29 -21.87 -24.07
CA GLU A 189 -8.73 -22.25 -25.37
C GLU A 189 -7.79 -23.46 -25.25
N ALA A 190 -6.92 -23.48 -24.23
CA ALA A 190 -6.05 -24.62 -23.95
C ALA A 190 -6.86 -25.88 -23.60
N ARG A 191 -7.92 -25.76 -22.81
CA ARG A 191 -8.85 -26.87 -22.52
C ARG A 191 -9.56 -27.34 -23.78
N GLN A 192 -10.08 -26.43 -24.61
CA GLN A 192 -10.74 -26.76 -25.87
C GLN A 192 -9.78 -27.45 -26.85
N PHE A 193 -8.50 -27.07 -26.87
CA PHE A 193 -7.47 -27.75 -27.66
C PHE A 193 -7.18 -29.16 -27.16
N LEU A 194 -7.01 -29.35 -25.85
CA LEU A 194 -6.68 -30.66 -25.25
C LEU A 194 -7.86 -31.64 -25.27
N GLU A 195 -9.08 -31.16 -25.05
CA GLU A 195 -10.26 -31.99 -24.87
C GLU A 195 -11.22 -32.03 -26.08
N GLY A 196 -10.98 -31.18 -27.09
CA GLY A 196 -11.85 -30.97 -28.23
C GLY A 196 -13.06 -30.05 -27.93
N PRO A 197 -13.64 -29.41 -28.95
CA PRO A 197 -14.77 -28.50 -28.75
C PRO A 197 -15.98 -29.20 -28.11
N PRO A 198 -16.77 -28.51 -27.27
CA PRO A 198 -17.91 -29.10 -26.55
C PRO A 198 -18.92 -29.83 -27.46
N ASP A 199 -19.05 -29.41 -28.72
CA ASP A 199 -19.92 -30.03 -29.71
C ASP A 199 -19.41 -31.38 -30.25
N GLN A 200 -18.11 -31.65 -30.23
CA GLN A 200 -17.57 -32.94 -30.68
C GLN A 200 -17.75 -34.05 -29.62
N LYS A 201 -17.75 -33.72 -28.32
CA LYS A 201 -17.98 -34.69 -27.23
C LYS A 201 -19.39 -35.29 -27.23
N LYS A 202 -20.39 -34.57 -27.76
CA LYS A 202 -21.78 -35.08 -27.86
C LYS A 202 -21.97 -36.13 -28.97
N GLN A 203 -21.13 -36.12 -30.01
CA GLN A 203 -21.24 -37.10 -31.10
C GLN A 203 -20.59 -38.45 -30.74
N HIS A 204 -19.53 -38.46 -29.91
CA HIS A 204 -18.87 -39.71 -29.50
C HIS A 204 -19.63 -40.52 -28.42
N LYS A 205 -20.51 -39.89 -27.62
CA LYS A 205 -21.29 -40.60 -26.58
C LYS A 205 -22.62 -41.20 -27.05
N LYS A 206 -23.09 -40.88 -28.26
CA LYS A 206 -24.36 -41.42 -28.82
C LYS A 206 -24.19 -42.65 -29.71
N GLY A 207 -22.97 -43.17 -29.84
CA GLY A 207 -22.62 -44.28 -30.74
C GLY A 207 -22.24 -45.60 -30.05
N LYS A 208 -22.69 -45.84 -28.82
CA LYS A 208 -22.58 -47.15 -28.15
C LYS A 208 -23.92 -47.56 -27.57
#